data_AF-A0A7L7S7Q1-F1
#
_entry.id   AF-A0A7L7S7Q1-F1
#
_cell.length_a   1.000
_cell.length_b   1.000
_cell.length_c   1.000
_cell.angle_alpha   90.00
_cell.angle_beta   90.00
_cell.angle_gamma   90.00
#
_symmetry.space_group_name_H-M   'P 1'
#
loop_
_entity.id
_entity.type
_entity.pdbx_description
1 polymer ?
#
loop_
_entity_poly.entity_id
_entity_poly.type
_entity_poly.pdbx_seq_one_letter_code
_entity_poly.pdbx_strand_id
1 'polypeptide(L)'
;MFCFNNYHYNFIKKKNIEYEKMSPFECGFNIKMSPRLPFSLHFFLITIMFLIFDVEITLIIPMIMTWNFCNLKYWFISCLFFLIIIIMGLYYEWNQKMLKWTN
;
A
#
# COMPACT_ATOMS: atom_id res chain seq x y z
N MET A 1 59.74 -2.01 11.44
CA MET A 1 58.75 -2.48 12.42
C MET A 1 57.68 -1.40 12.54
N PHE A 2 56.44 -1.76 12.21
CA PHE A 2 55.21 -0.97 12.18
C PHE A 2 54.95 0.02 11.01
N CYS A 3 54.07 -0.46 10.11
CA CYS A 3 53.02 0.25 9.37
C CYS A 3 53.46 1.20 8.23
N PHE A 4 53.62 0.85 6.94
CA PHE A 4 52.97 -0.11 6.03
C PHE A 4 51.42 -0.12 5.96
N ASN A 5 50.70 0.57 6.85
CA ASN A 5 49.22 0.45 6.92
C ASN A 5 48.42 1.46 6.08
N ASN A 6 49.02 2.55 5.59
CA ASN A 6 48.23 3.59 4.92
C ASN A 6 48.23 3.54 3.38
N TYR A 7 49.21 2.89 2.75
CA TYR A 7 49.22 2.78 1.28
C TYR A 7 48.57 1.50 0.75
N HIS A 8 48.42 0.46 1.58
CA HIS A 8 47.90 -0.84 1.14
C HIS A 8 46.37 -0.93 1.16
N TYR A 9 45.67 -0.07 1.93
CA TYR A 9 44.21 -0.11 2.04
C TYR A 9 43.47 0.53 0.84
N ASN A 10 44.12 1.44 0.11
CA ASN A 10 43.54 2.05 -1.10
C ASN A 10 43.81 1.22 -2.38
N PHE A 11 44.64 0.18 -2.32
CA PHE A 11 44.91 -0.69 -3.46
C PHE A 11 44.04 -1.97 -3.50
N ILE A 12 43.42 -2.36 -2.37
CA ILE A 12 42.62 -3.59 -2.28
C ILE A 12 41.18 -3.40 -2.78
N LYS A 13 40.61 -2.20 -2.68
CA LYS A 13 39.39 -1.86 -3.42
C LYS A 13 39.78 -1.32 -4.79
N LYS A 14 40.35 -2.21 -5.60
CA LYS A 14 40.48 -1.98 -7.04
C LYS A 14 39.13 -1.48 -7.51
N LYS A 15 39.13 -0.27 -8.05
CA LYS A 15 38.02 0.47 -8.64
C LYS A 15 37.55 -0.20 -9.93
N ASN A 16 37.50 -1.53 -9.94
CA ASN A 16 36.63 -2.27 -10.82
C ASN A 16 35.30 -2.24 -10.10
N ILE A 17 34.56 -1.16 -10.35
CA ILE A 17 33.11 -1.21 -10.29
C ILE A 17 32.75 -2.28 -11.33
N GLU A 18 32.80 -3.54 -10.92
CA GLU A 18 32.41 -4.67 -11.72
C GLU A 18 30.96 -4.38 -12.08
N TYR A 19 30.71 -4.08 -13.35
CA TYR A 19 29.37 -3.73 -13.85
C TYR A 19 28.33 -4.76 -13.41
N GLU A 20 28.76 -6.01 -13.23
CA GLU A 20 27.99 -7.14 -12.70
C GLU A 20 27.53 -6.99 -11.24
N LYS A 21 28.24 -6.20 -10.41
CA LYS A 21 27.83 -5.89 -9.02
C LYS A 21 26.85 -4.73 -8.92
N MET A 22 26.78 -3.87 -9.95
CA MET A 22 25.81 -2.77 -10.03
C MET A 22 24.54 -3.15 -10.81
N SER A 23 24.59 -4.24 -11.58
CA SER A 23 23.40 -4.83 -12.18
C SER A 23 22.58 -5.59 -11.13
N PRO A 24 21.24 -5.52 -11.19
CA PRO A 24 20.38 -6.29 -10.30
C PRO A 24 20.63 -7.80 -10.48
N PHE A 25 20.54 -8.55 -9.37
CA PHE A 25 20.72 -10.00 -9.35
C PHE A 25 19.53 -10.71 -10.01
N GLU A 26 19.58 -10.88 -11.33
CA GLU A 26 18.72 -11.81 -12.06
C GLU A 26 19.53 -13.08 -12.33
N CYS A 27 18.91 -14.26 -12.24
CA CYS A 27 19.54 -15.60 -12.24
C CYS A 27 20.35 -15.96 -13.52
N GLY A 28 21.35 -15.16 -13.91
CA GLY A 28 22.19 -15.33 -15.08
C GLY A 28 21.65 -14.70 -16.37
N PHE A 29 20.58 -13.89 -16.31
CA PHE A 29 19.97 -13.27 -17.49
C PHE A 29 20.16 -11.76 -17.52
N ASN A 30 20.48 -11.20 -18.70
CA ASN A 30 20.51 -9.76 -18.90
C ASN A 30 19.09 -9.21 -18.99
N ILE A 31 18.80 -8.17 -18.22
CA ILE A 31 17.51 -7.50 -18.18
C ILE A 31 17.17 -6.99 -19.60
N LYS A 32 16.21 -7.63 -20.28
CA LYS A 32 15.77 -7.24 -21.64
C LYS A 32 14.67 -6.18 -21.63
N MET A 33 14.16 -5.80 -20.46
CA MET A 33 12.98 -4.93 -20.30
C MET A 33 13.25 -3.85 -19.27
N SER A 34 12.69 -2.66 -19.42
CA SER A 34 12.87 -1.60 -18.43
C SER A 34 12.33 -2.08 -17.06
N PRO A 35 12.99 -1.74 -15.93
CA PRO A 35 12.57 -2.17 -14.59
C PRO A 35 11.23 -1.57 -14.14
N ARG A 36 10.62 -0.71 -14.97
CA ARG A 36 9.28 -0.19 -14.76
C ARG A 36 8.27 -1.25 -15.21
N LEU A 37 8.07 -2.26 -14.36
CA LEU A 37 6.91 -3.12 -14.53
C LEU A 37 5.63 -2.27 -14.40
N PRO A 38 4.63 -2.47 -15.28
CA PRO A 38 3.36 -1.79 -15.13
C PRO A 38 2.78 -2.14 -13.77
N PHE A 39 2.52 -1.10 -12.97
CA PHE A 39 1.89 -1.26 -11.66
C PHE A 39 0.52 -1.89 -11.83
N SER A 40 0.24 -2.96 -11.07
CA SER A 40 -1.06 -3.61 -11.14
C SER A 40 -2.13 -2.70 -10.55
N LEU A 41 -3.08 -2.26 -11.39
CA LEU A 41 -4.22 -1.43 -10.98
C LEU A 41 -5.04 -2.08 -9.85
N HIS A 42 -5.01 -3.40 -9.72
CA HIS A 42 -5.73 -4.11 -8.65
C HIS A 42 -5.27 -3.68 -7.23
N PHE A 43 -3.96 -3.62 -6.98
CA PHE A 43 -3.44 -3.16 -5.68
C PHE A 43 -3.70 -1.67 -5.43
N PHE A 44 -3.70 -0.85 -6.48
CA PHE A 44 -4.07 0.56 -6.39
C PHE A 44 -5.49 0.72 -5.84
N LEU A 45 -6.43 -0.02 -6.43
CA LEU A 45 -7.84 0.09 -6.13
C LEU A 45 -8.14 -0.39 -4.70
N ILE A 46 -7.53 -1.49 -4.27
CA ILE A 46 -7.65 -1.96 -2.87
C ILE A 46 -7.15 -0.89 -1.89
N THR A 47 -6.05 -0.19 -2.22
CA THR A 47 -5.50 0.88 -1.37
C THR A 47 -6.46 2.06 -1.25
N ILE A 48 -7.11 2.46 -2.36
CA ILE A 48 -8.11 3.52 -2.34
C ILE A 48 -9.33 3.09 -1.53
N MET A 49 -9.82 1.86 -1.70
CA MET A 49 -10.96 1.37 -0.92
C MET A 49 -10.65 1.37 0.57
N PHE A 50 -9.47 0.88 0.97
CA PHE A 50 -9.05 0.93 2.37
C PHE A 50 -9.06 2.37 2.91
N LEU A 51 -8.56 3.34 2.14
CA LEU A 51 -8.54 4.74 2.55
C LEU A 51 -9.96 5.30 2.74
N ILE A 52 -10.88 4.99 1.83
CA ILE A 52 -12.29 5.42 1.93
C ILE A 52 -12.95 4.81 3.16
N PHE A 53 -12.80 3.49 3.38
CA PHE A 53 -13.35 2.82 4.56
C PHE A 53 -12.79 3.37 5.88
N ASP A 54 -11.51 3.74 5.93
CA ASP A 54 -10.89 4.33 7.13
C ASP A 54 -11.50 5.71 7.45
N VAL A 55 -11.79 6.52 6.42
CA VAL A 55 -12.50 7.80 6.56
C VAL A 55 -13.94 7.58 7.04
N GLU A 56 -14.65 6.59 6.50
CA GLU A 56 -16.02 6.26 6.92
C GLU A 56 -16.07 5.81 8.39
N ILE A 57 -15.15 4.96 8.83
CA ILE A 57 -15.06 4.53 10.24
C ILE A 57 -14.76 5.73 11.15
N THR A 58 -13.87 6.63 10.73
CA THR A 58 -13.56 7.84 11.47
C THR A 58 -14.80 8.72 11.69
N LEU A 59 -15.75 8.74 10.75
CA LEU A 59 -17.02 9.46 10.88
C LEU A 59 -18.02 8.74 11.81
N ILE A 60 -17.97 7.41 11.91
CA ILE A 60 -18.87 6.63 12.77
C ILE A 60 -18.54 6.83 14.27
N ILE A 61 -17.25 6.93 14.62
CA ILE A 61 -16.80 7.08 16.01
C ILE A 61 -17.49 8.25 16.76
N PRO A 62 -17.50 9.50 16.25
CA PRO A 62 -18.19 10.60 16.91
C PRO A 62 -19.72 10.42 16.90
N MET A 63 -20.26 9.72 15.90
CA MET A 63 -21.69 9.40 15.84
C MET A 63 -22.11 8.51 17.02
N ILE A 64 -21.29 7.52 17.39
CA ILE A 64 -21.54 6.67 18.57
C ILE A 64 -21.49 7.50 19.87
N MET A 65 -20.54 8.43 19.97
CA MET A 65 -20.40 9.29 21.15
C MET A 65 -21.58 10.26 21.35
N THR A 66 -22.29 10.65 20.28
CA THR A 66 -23.43 11.58 20.36
C THR A 66 -24.75 10.92 20.80
N TRP A 67 -24.77 9.60 21.04
CA TRP A 67 -25.96 8.86 21.50
C TRP A 67 -26.62 9.52 22.71
N ASN A 68 -25.83 9.98 23.68
CA ASN A 68 -26.34 10.50 24.95
C ASN A 68 -26.91 11.92 24.85
N PHE A 69 -26.57 12.68 23.80
CA PHE A 69 -26.92 14.10 23.68
C PHE A 69 -28.11 14.35 22.74
N CYS A 70 -28.37 13.43 21.82
CA CYS A 70 -29.41 13.58 20.81
C CYS A 70 -30.66 12.76 21.15
N ASN A 71 -31.79 13.11 20.52
CA ASN A 71 -33.00 12.32 20.63
C ASN A 71 -32.80 10.96 19.93
N LEU A 72 -33.02 9.87 20.68
CA LEU A 72 -32.76 8.48 20.27
C LEU A 72 -33.35 8.15 18.91
N LYS A 73 -34.60 8.55 18.62
CA LYS A 73 -35.26 8.23 17.34
C LYS A 73 -34.52 8.79 16.13
N TYR A 74 -34.09 10.05 16.21
CA TYR A 74 -33.36 10.70 15.11
C TYR A 74 -31.95 10.14 14.99
N TRP A 75 -31.28 9.90 16.12
CA TRP A 75 -29.96 9.27 16.15
C TRP A 75 -29.96 7.89 15.46
N PHE A 76 -30.97 7.06 15.76
CA PHE A 76 -31.13 5.74 15.15
C PHE A 76 -31.37 5.81 13.63
N ILE A 77 -32.24 6.71 13.18
CA ILE A 77 -32.52 6.89 11.75
C ILE A 77 -31.25 7.32 10.99
N SER A 78 -30.49 8.28 11.54
CA SER A 78 -29.24 8.72 10.95
C SER A 78 -28.19 7.60 10.91
N CYS A 79 -28.05 6.81 11.97
CA CYS A 79 -27.13 5.66 11.98
C CYS A 79 -27.51 4.61 10.93
N LEU A 80 -28.80 4.27 10.83
CA LEU A 80 -29.28 3.32 9.83
C LEU A 80 -29.04 3.81 8.41
N PHE A 81 -29.30 5.10 8.15
CA PHE A 81 -29.02 5.70 6.86
C PHE A 81 -27.53 5.60 6.49
N PHE A 82 -26.64 5.90 7.44
CA PHE A 82 -25.20 5.80 7.24
C PHE A 82 -24.76 4.35 6.95
N LEU A 83 -25.27 3.37 7.71
CA LEU A 83 -24.98 1.96 7.49
C LEU A 83 -25.45 1.46 6.11
N ILE A 84 -26.63 1.90 5.65
CA ILE A 84 -27.15 1.51 4.32
C ILE A 84 -26.21 1.99 3.21
N ILE A 85 -25.66 3.20 3.32
CA ILE A 85 -24.73 3.76 2.33
C ILE A 85 -23.47 2.90 2.23
N ILE A 86 -22.87 2.55 3.37
CA ILE A 86 -21.66 1.71 3.42
C ILE A 86 -21.91 0.34 2.78
N ILE A 87 -23.03 -0.30 3.12
CA ILE A 87 -23.40 -1.61 2.58
C ILE A 87 -23.63 -1.54 1.06
N MET A 88 -24.30 -0.49 0.58
CA MET A 88 -24.53 -0.25 -0.85
C MET A 88 -23.21 -0.02 -1.62
N GLY A 89 -22.28 0.75 -1.05
CA GLY A 89 -20.95 0.98 -1.62
C GLY A 89 -20.16 -0.33 -1.77
N LEU A 90 -20.06 -1.10 -0.68
CA LEU A 90 -19.43 -2.42 -0.67
C LEU A 90 -20.06 -3.37 -1.70
N TYR A 91 -21.39 -3.39 -1.81
CA TYR A 91 -22.10 -4.24 -2.76
C TYR A 91 -21.82 -3.85 -4.22
N TYR A 92 -21.74 -2.54 -4.50
CA TYR A 92 -21.37 -2.04 -5.82
C TYR A 92 -19.96 -2.48 -6.22
N GLU A 93 -19.00 -2.35 -5.31
CA GLU A 93 -17.60 -2.76 -5.53
C GLU A 93 -17.46 -4.27 -5.73
N TRP A 94 -18.21 -5.06 -4.96
CA TRP A 94 -18.25 -6.51 -5.09
C TRP A 94 -18.71 -6.91 -6.50
N ASN A 95 -19.76 -6.27 -7.01
CA ASN A 95 -20.27 -6.55 -8.36
C ASN A 95 -19.27 -6.22 -9.47
N GLN A 96 -18.39 -5.23 -9.26
CA GLN A 96 -17.31 -4.90 -10.20
C GLN A 96 -16.16 -5.93 -10.19
N LYS A 97 -16.22 -6.97 -9.35
CA LYS A 97 -15.21 -8.04 -9.22
C LYS A 97 -13.79 -7.49 -8.95
N MET A 98 -13.66 -6.26 -8.44
CA MET A 98 -12.38 -5.63 -8.10
C MET A 98 -11.65 -6.33 -6.95
N LEU A 99 -12.33 -7.23 -6.24
CA LEU A 99 -11.79 -8.03 -5.14
C LEU A 99 -11.41 -9.45 -5.56
N LYS A 100 -11.73 -9.87 -6.80
CA LYS A 100 -11.45 -11.24 -7.27
C LYS A 100 -10.02 -11.32 -7.78
N TRP A 101 -9.18 -12.00 -7.01
CA TRP A 101 -7.85 -12.35 -7.47
C TRP A 101 -7.97 -13.32 -8.66
N THR A 102 -7.37 -12.99 -9.79
CA THR A 102 -7.17 -13.94 -10.88
C THR A 102 -6.13 -14.96 -10.43
N ASN A 103 -6.51 -16.24 -10.41
CA ASN A 103 -5.58 -17.37 -10.23
C ASN A 103 -4.56 -17.45 -11.37
#